data_AF-A0A2P6PY29-F1
#
_entry.id   AF-A0A2P6PY29-F1
#
_cell.length_a   1.000
_cell.length_b   1.000
_cell.length_c   1.000
_cell.angle_alpha   90.00
_cell.angle_beta   90.00
_cell.angle_gamma   90.00
#
_symmetry.space_group_name_H-M   'P 1'
#
loop_
_entity.id
_entity.type
_entity.pdbx_description
1 polymer ?
#
loop_
_entity_poly.entity_id
_entity_poly.type
_entity_poly.pdbx_seq_one_letter_code
_entity_poly.pdbx_strand_id
1 'polypeptide(L)'
;MRNMISSSIMHGYEKGFRFGQTQGFFGNCMVYNKVHQDGIPQNNLSEAVSSIGELVAKMDNEGIMDLIEWLECTDDQCPSLMNDSDLICASLEAVDPFSTVFEDGINAPIRVSYYVEPVLGLGQVRIFPAKSEDGELSWVVIITPSHDVMVKLCEDDLILHLSPNIFMNVNKN
;
A
#
# COMPACT_ATOMS: atom_id res chain seq x y z
N MET A 1 3.31 -13.02 25.78
CA MET A 1 4.08 -12.31 24.72
C MET A 1 3.12 -11.33 24.07
N ARG A 2 3.46 -10.04 24.04
CA ARG A 2 2.67 -9.04 23.30
C ARG A 2 3.15 -9.13 21.85
N ASN A 3 2.23 -9.38 20.92
CA ASN A 3 2.57 -9.40 19.51
C ASN A 3 2.79 -7.94 19.07
N MET A 4 4.04 -7.59 18.77
CA MET A 4 4.36 -6.34 18.10
C MET A 4 3.95 -6.51 16.64
N ILE A 5 2.91 -5.79 16.21
CA ILE A 5 2.55 -5.73 14.80
C ILE A 5 3.26 -4.51 14.25
N SER A 6 4.06 -4.72 13.22
CA SER A 6 4.66 -3.60 12.51
C SER A 6 4.17 -3.59 11.07
N SER A 7 3.80 -2.39 10.63
CA SER A 7 3.27 -2.16 9.29
C SER A 7 4.16 -1.15 8.56
N SER A 8 4.57 -1.50 7.35
CA SER A 8 5.33 -0.60 6.48
C SER A 8 4.39 0.03 5.46
N ILE A 9 4.21 1.35 5.53
CA ILE A 9 3.30 2.10 4.65
C ILE A 9 4.12 2.78 3.57
N MET A 10 3.81 2.45 2.32
CA MET A 10 4.43 3.06 1.15
C MET A 10 3.64 4.30 0.73
N HIS A 11 4.32 5.45 0.61
CA HIS A 11 3.72 6.70 0.16
C HIS A 11 4.57 7.37 -0.93
N GLY A 12 3.92 7.91 -1.95
CA GLY A 12 4.58 8.64 -3.03
C GLY A 12 4.77 10.11 -2.66
N TYR A 13 6.01 10.59 -2.71
CA TYR A 13 6.32 11.97 -2.36
C TYR A 13 6.50 12.81 -3.61
N GLU A 14 5.37 13.23 -4.18
CA GLU A 14 5.37 14.12 -5.34
C GLU A 14 5.39 15.60 -4.95
N LYS A 15 4.81 15.96 -3.80
CA LYS A 15 4.62 17.35 -3.37
C LYS A 15 5.86 18.00 -2.75
N GLY A 16 6.89 17.23 -2.42
CA GLY A 16 8.09 17.72 -1.75
C GLY A 16 9.23 18.13 -2.67
N PHE A 17 9.20 17.70 -3.93
CA PHE A 17 10.17 18.13 -4.92
C PHE A 17 9.77 19.52 -5.44
N ARG A 18 10.64 20.52 -5.25
CA ARG A 18 10.52 21.87 -5.83
C ARG A 18 10.63 21.91 -7.36
N PHE A 19 10.45 20.78 -8.04
CA PHE A 19 10.34 20.71 -9.48
C PHE A 19 8.87 20.56 -9.83
N GLY A 20 8.27 21.68 -10.23
CA GLY A 20 6.93 21.69 -10.80
C GLY A 20 6.83 20.70 -11.96
N GLN A 21 5.68 20.00 -12.01
CA GLN A 21 5.32 18.91 -12.93
C GLN A 21 5.98 17.56 -12.62
N THR A 22 5.44 16.85 -11.63
CA THR A 22 5.62 15.40 -11.43
C THR A 22 4.93 14.55 -12.51
N GLN A 23 4.13 15.17 -13.38
CA GLN A 23 3.47 14.53 -14.52
C GLN A 23 4.52 14.16 -15.60
N GLY A 24 5.29 13.10 -15.35
CA GLY A 24 6.32 12.61 -16.26
C GLY A 24 7.59 12.05 -15.59
N PHE A 25 7.68 12.01 -14.26
CA PHE A 25 8.77 11.30 -13.59
C PHE A 25 8.48 9.78 -13.59
N PHE A 26 9.43 8.99 -14.09
CA PHE A 26 9.29 7.53 -14.21
C PHE A 26 10.25 6.74 -13.30
N GLY A 27 10.72 7.36 -12.21
CA GLY A 27 11.56 6.72 -11.20
C GLY A 27 10.79 6.37 -9.91
N ASN A 28 11.45 5.68 -8.99
CA ASN A 28 10.88 5.41 -7.67
C ASN A 28 10.92 6.68 -6.80
N CYS A 29 9.75 7.15 -6.37
CA CYS A 29 9.60 8.25 -5.41
C CYS A 29 8.82 7.82 -4.15
N MET A 30 8.78 6.51 -3.90
CA MET A 30 8.06 5.92 -2.78
C MET A 30 8.98 5.75 -1.58
N VAL A 31 8.51 6.15 -0.40
CA VAL A 31 9.22 5.92 0.87
C VAL A 31 8.37 5.03 1.77
N TYR A 32 9.03 4.14 2.51
CA TYR A 32 8.38 3.28 3.50
C TYR A 32 8.43 3.90 4.88
N ASN A 33 7.28 3.86 5.53
CA ASN A 33 7.06 4.35 6.87
C ASN A 33 6.72 3.19 7.80
N LYS A 34 7.56 2.92 8.79
CA LYS A 34 7.34 1.81 9.72
C LYS A 34 6.52 2.26 10.93
N VAL A 35 5.28 1.81 11.01
CA VAL A 35 4.43 1.97 12.19
C VAL A 35 4.77 0.87 13.18
N HIS A 36 5.17 1.25 14.39
CA HIS A 36 5.33 0.34 15.51
C HIS A 36 4.16 0.55 16.46
N GLN A 37 3.37 -0.49 16.71
CA GLN A 37 2.28 -0.40 17.66
C GLN A 37 2.34 -1.56 18.63
N ASP A 38 2.61 -1.23 19.89
CA ASP A 38 2.68 -2.20 20.98
C ASP A 38 1.27 -2.53 21.47
N GLY A 39 0.75 -3.69 21.03
CA GLY A 39 -0.44 -4.28 21.62
C GLY A 39 -1.73 -3.48 21.40
N ILE A 40 -2.09 -3.25 20.13
CA ILE A 40 -3.41 -2.74 19.74
C ILE A 40 -4.46 -3.67 20.38
N PRO A 41 -5.36 -3.15 21.23
CA PRO A 41 -6.57 -3.88 21.58
C PRO A 41 -7.32 -4.14 20.28
N GLN A 42 -7.66 -5.40 20.00
CA GLN A 42 -8.54 -5.76 18.88
C GLN A 42 -9.68 -4.73 18.80
N ASN A 43 -9.74 -3.99 17.68
CA ASN A 43 -10.84 -3.10 17.26
C ASN A 43 -10.70 -1.58 17.50
N ASN A 44 -9.53 -1.02 17.85
CA ASN A 44 -9.38 0.45 17.88
C ASN A 44 -8.93 1.05 16.52
N LEU A 45 -9.83 1.05 15.54
CA LEU A 45 -9.58 1.61 14.20
C LEU A 45 -9.11 3.08 14.26
N SER A 46 -9.71 3.89 15.15
CA SER A 46 -9.36 5.31 15.28
C SER A 46 -7.91 5.53 15.70
N GLU A 47 -7.40 4.67 16.58
CA GLU A 47 -6.02 4.76 17.05
C GLU A 47 -5.04 4.36 15.95
N ALA A 48 -5.32 3.27 15.24
CA ALA A 48 -4.52 2.88 14.08
C ALA A 48 -4.49 3.98 13.01
N VAL A 49 -5.64 4.59 12.69
CA VAL A 49 -5.72 5.71 11.75
C VAL A 49 -4.91 6.92 12.24
N SER A 50 -4.98 7.27 13.54
CA SER A 50 -4.20 8.37 14.10
C SER A 50 -2.69 8.10 14.00
N SER A 51 -2.24 6.91 14.41
CA SER A 51 -0.82 6.54 14.35
C SER A 51 -0.27 6.55 12.93
N ILE A 52 -1.06 6.09 11.95
CA ILE A 52 -0.70 6.17 10.54
C ILE A 52 -0.65 7.63 10.08
N GLY A 53 -1.69 8.41 10.38
CA GLY A 53 -1.78 9.81 9.97
C GLY A 53 -0.65 10.67 10.52
N GLU A 54 -0.30 10.49 11.80
CA GLU A 54 0.83 11.18 12.45
C GLU A 54 2.16 10.82 11.80
N LEU A 55 2.39 9.53 11.49
CA LEU A 55 3.62 9.08 10.85
C LEU A 55 3.76 9.65 9.43
N VAL A 56 2.68 9.62 8.65
CA VAL A 56 2.66 10.19 7.28
C VAL A 56 2.85 11.71 7.34
N ALA A 57 2.25 12.40 8.30
CA ALA A 57 2.40 13.85 8.46
C ALA A 57 3.82 14.26 8.90
N LYS A 58 4.53 13.40 9.64
CA LYS A 58 5.89 13.66 10.10
C LYS A 58 6.93 13.61 8.98
N MET A 59 6.67 12.87 7.90
CA MET A 59 7.57 12.81 6.75
C MET A 59 7.33 14.00 5.83
N ASP A 60 7.81 15.17 6.25
CA ASP A 60 7.78 16.39 5.45
C ASP A 60 8.99 16.49 4.51
N ASN A 61 9.09 17.61 3.81
CA ASN A 61 10.17 17.83 2.83
C ASN A 61 11.56 17.79 3.47
N GLU A 62 11.70 18.21 4.72
CA GLU A 62 12.97 18.16 5.45
C GLU A 62 13.35 16.71 5.74
N GLY A 63 12.41 15.92 6.27
CA GLY A 63 12.64 14.49 6.51
C GLY A 63 12.99 13.69 5.24
N ILE A 64 12.43 14.06 4.08
CA ILE A 64 12.79 13.44 2.80
C ILE A 64 14.20 13.83 2.35
N MET A 65 14.56 15.11 2.49
CA MET A 65 15.91 15.58 2.13
C MET A 65 16.98 14.94 3.01
N ASP A 66 16.73 14.83 4.31
CA ASP A 66 17.61 14.15 5.26
C ASP A 66 17.78 12.67 4.89
N LEU A 67 16.71 11.99 4.47
CA LEU A 67 16.75 10.61 4.01
C LEU A 67 17.58 10.46 2.73
N ILE A 68 17.43 11.37 1.77
CA ILE A 68 18.22 11.38 0.53
C ILE A 68 19.71 11.55 0.87
N GLU A 69 20.06 12.55 1.68
CA GLU A 69 21.45 12.80 2.08
C GLU A 69 22.06 11.59 2.81
N TRP A 70 21.28 10.95 3.69
CA TRP A 70 21.71 9.74 4.38
C TRP A 70 21.93 8.57 3.41
N LEU A 71 21.04 8.34 2.44
CA LEU A 71 21.19 7.29 1.43
C LEU A 71 22.43 7.52 0.55
N GLU A 72 22.67 8.75 0.10
CA GLU A 72 23.86 9.11 -0.69
C GLU A 72 25.16 8.86 0.07
N CYS A 73 25.14 8.99 1.40
CA CYS A 73 26.29 8.75 2.27
C CYS A 73 26.50 7.26 2.63
N THR A 74 25.55 6.37 2.31
CA THR A 74 25.54 4.96 2.77
C THR A 74 25.57 3.94 1.61
N ASP A 75 25.96 4.38 0.41
CA ASP A 75 25.86 3.66 -0.88
C ASP A 75 26.50 2.25 -0.91
N ASP A 76 27.38 1.92 0.04
CA ASP A 76 28.09 0.63 0.13
C ASP A 76 27.41 -0.42 1.04
N GLN A 77 26.35 -0.08 1.78
CA GLN A 77 25.62 -1.05 2.59
C GLN A 77 24.34 -1.48 1.87
N CYS A 78 24.24 -2.76 1.52
CA CYS A 78 22.96 -3.37 1.16
C CYS A 78 21.96 -2.99 2.25
N PRO A 79 20.89 -2.23 1.94
CA PRO A 79 19.86 -1.93 2.92
C PRO A 79 19.38 -3.26 3.48
N SER A 80 19.27 -3.38 4.80
CA SER A 80 18.71 -4.58 5.40
C SER A 80 17.37 -4.84 4.73
N LEU A 81 17.22 -6.00 4.09
CA LEU A 81 15.96 -6.44 3.49
C LEU A 81 14.86 -6.15 4.51
N MET A 82 13.77 -5.50 4.08
CA MET A 82 12.62 -5.22 4.95
C MET A 82 12.35 -6.46 5.79
N ASN A 83 12.34 -6.30 7.12
CA ASN A 83 12.27 -7.44 8.04
C ASN A 83 11.11 -8.37 7.64
N ASP A 84 11.38 -9.67 7.57
CA ASP A 84 10.44 -10.74 7.21
C ASP A 84 9.26 -10.90 8.20
N SER A 85 8.97 -9.90 9.03
CA SER A 85 7.96 -9.93 10.09
C SER A 85 7.01 -8.73 10.02
N ASP A 86 7.11 -7.88 9.00
CA ASP A 86 6.25 -6.71 8.85
C ASP A 86 5.10 -7.01 7.86
N LEU A 87 3.92 -6.41 8.10
CA LEU A 87 2.84 -6.32 7.12
C LEU A 87 3.09 -5.12 6.23
N ILE A 88 3.15 -5.30 4.91
CA ILE A 88 3.41 -4.18 4.00
C ILE A 88 2.09 -3.66 3.44
N CYS A 89 1.85 -2.35 3.58
CA CYS A 89 0.66 -1.67 3.06
C CYS A 89 1.09 -0.63 2.00
N ALA A 90 0.46 -0.66 0.83
CA ALA A 90 0.69 0.32 -0.22
C ALA A 90 -0.65 0.82 -0.79
N SER A 91 -0.83 2.13 -0.87
CA SER A 91 -1.92 2.74 -1.63
C SER A 91 -1.40 3.20 -2.98
N LEU A 92 -2.03 2.71 -4.04
CA LEU A 92 -1.79 3.06 -5.43
C LEU A 92 -3.04 3.70 -6.05
N GLU A 93 -3.91 4.29 -5.21
CA GLU A 93 -5.15 4.97 -5.62
C GLU A 93 -4.92 6.15 -6.57
N ALA A 94 -3.76 6.81 -6.46
CA ALA A 94 -3.38 7.91 -7.34
C ALA A 94 -2.96 7.46 -8.75
N VAL A 95 -2.72 6.16 -8.94
CA VAL A 95 -2.42 5.59 -10.25
C VAL A 95 -3.73 5.20 -10.89
N ASP A 96 -4.19 6.01 -11.85
CA ASP A 96 -5.43 5.75 -12.59
C ASP A 96 -5.13 5.05 -13.93
N PRO A 97 -5.14 3.71 -13.98
CA PRO A 97 -4.96 3.00 -15.24
C PRO A 97 -6.16 3.20 -16.17
N PHE A 98 -7.35 3.51 -15.66
CA PHE A 98 -8.58 3.59 -16.44
C PHE A 98 -8.65 4.85 -17.31
N SER A 99 -7.87 5.90 -17.03
CA SER A 99 -7.73 7.05 -17.92
C SER A 99 -6.72 6.85 -19.06
N THR A 100 -6.05 5.70 -19.13
CA THR A 100 -5.09 5.40 -20.20
C THR A 100 -5.78 5.35 -21.56
N VAL A 101 -5.21 6.05 -22.56
CA VAL A 101 -5.66 6.02 -23.96
C VAL A 101 -4.57 5.37 -24.81
N PHE A 102 -4.94 4.36 -25.60
CA PHE A 102 -4.01 3.70 -26.52
C PHE A 102 -4.00 4.38 -27.90
N GLU A 103 -2.94 4.14 -28.68
CA GLU A 103 -2.65 4.85 -29.96
C GLU A 103 -3.81 4.82 -30.97
N ASP A 104 -4.65 3.78 -30.95
CA ASP A 104 -5.76 3.60 -31.88
C ASP A 104 -7.03 4.40 -31.52
N GLY A 105 -6.98 5.28 -30.51
CA GLY A 105 -8.16 5.97 -30.01
C GLY A 105 -9.17 5.05 -29.33
N ILE A 106 -8.75 3.82 -29.02
CA ILE A 106 -9.50 2.89 -28.17
C ILE A 106 -9.56 3.53 -26.78
N ASN A 107 -10.78 3.76 -26.32
CA ASN A 107 -11.10 4.32 -24.99
C ASN A 107 -10.46 3.51 -23.86
N ALA A 108 -10.56 4.06 -22.64
CA ALA A 108 -10.22 3.46 -21.35
C ALA A 108 -10.16 1.91 -21.32
N PRO A 109 -9.14 1.31 -20.65
CA PRO A 109 -9.05 -0.13 -20.49
C PRO A 109 -10.37 -0.77 -20.04
N ILE A 110 -10.81 -1.80 -20.78
CA ILE A 110 -12.00 -2.59 -20.43
C ILE A 110 -11.79 -3.33 -19.11
N ARG A 111 -10.55 -3.79 -18.88
CA ARG A 111 -10.13 -4.53 -17.70
C ARG A 111 -8.70 -4.16 -17.33
N VAL A 112 -8.48 -3.96 -16.03
CA VAL A 112 -7.16 -3.89 -15.42
C VAL A 112 -7.00 -5.11 -14.53
N SER A 113 -5.82 -5.72 -14.55
CA SER A 113 -5.47 -6.84 -13.67
C SER A 113 -4.12 -6.57 -13.06
N TYR A 114 -4.04 -6.71 -11.73
CA TYR A 114 -2.82 -6.47 -10.98
C TYR A 114 -2.19 -7.80 -10.65
N TYR A 115 -0.96 -7.99 -11.12
CA TYR A 115 -0.13 -9.11 -10.70
C TYR A 115 0.72 -8.66 -9.52
N VAL A 116 0.68 -9.44 -8.44
CA VAL A 116 1.48 -9.20 -7.24
C VAL A 116 2.47 -10.36 -7.14
N GLU A 117 3.76 -10.05 -7.17
CA GLU A 117 4.81 -11.06 -6.95
C GLU A 117 4.69 -11.68 -5.55
N PRO A 118 5.17 -12.93 -5.37
CA PRO A 118 5.18 -13.59 -4.08
C PRO A 118 5.83 -12.72 -3.00
N VAL A 119 5.15 -12.63 -1.86
CA VAL A 119 5.52 -11.72 -0.78
C VAL A 119 6.37 -12.43 0.27
N LEU A 120 7.44 -11.78 0.71
CA LEU A 120 8.18 -12.16 1.91
C LEU A 120 7.53 -11.50 3.14
N GLY A 121 7.49 -12.21 4.27
CA GLY A 121 6.98 -11.70 5.54
C GLY A 121 5.52 -12.05 5.86
N LEU A 122 4.82 -11.18 6.62
CA LEU A 122 3.45 -11.43 7.08
C LEU A 122 2.39 -11.27 5.98
N GLY A 123 2.76 -10.69 4.85
CA GLY A 123 1.91 -10.46 3.68
C GLY A 123 1.92 -9.00 3.23
N GLN A 124 1.14 -8.72 2.19
CA GLN A 124 0.93 -7.37 1.66
C GLN A 124 -0.55 -7.04 1.55
N VAL A 125 -0.88 -5.76 1.79
CA VAL A 125 -2.15 -5.11 1.45
C VAL A 125 -1.86 -4.04 0.41
N ARG A 126 -2.51 -4.11 -0.75
CA ARG A 126 -2.40 -3.12 -1.81
C ARG A 126 -3.76 -2.58 -2.19
N ILE A 127 -3.88 -1.25 -2.25
CA ILE A 127 -5.13 -0.55 -2.59
C ILE A 127 -4.99 0.06 -3.97
N PHE A 128 -5.98 -0.18 -4.83
CA PHE A 128 -6.04 0.29 -6.21
C PHE A 128 -7.40 0.97 -6.45
N PRO A 129 -7.48 1.92 -7.40
CA PRO A 129 -8.77 2.47 -7.78
C PRO A 129 -9.64 1.38 -8.42
N ALA A 130 -10.94 1.40 -8.13
CA ALA A 130 -11.91 0.59 -8.86
C ALA A 130 -12.28 1.28 -10.19
N LYS A 131 -12.97 0.53 -11.06
CA LYS A 131 -13.53 1.11 -12.27
C LYS A 131 -14.65 2.07 -11.86
N SER A 132 -14.81 3.19 -12.57
CA SER A 132 -15.85 4.19 -12.25
C SER A 132 -17.29 3.64 -12.19
N GLU A 133 -17.58 2.59 -12.96
CA GLU A 133 -18.86 1.87 -12.96
C GLU A 133 -19.15 1.15 -11.63
N ASP A 134 -18.12 0.80 -10.87
CA ASP A 134 -18.24 0.14 -9.57
C ASP A 134 -18.64 1.12 -8.46
N GLY A 135 -18.63 2.43 -8.72
CA GLY A 135 -18.97 3.51 -7.79
C GLY A 135 -17.79 4.42 -7.44
N GLU A 136 -18.10 5.69 -7.12
CA GLU A 136 -17.10 6.74 -6.86
C GLU A 136 -16.20 6.47 -5.64
N LEU A 137 -16.70 5.70 -4.66
CA LEU A 137 -15.99 5.35 -3.43
C LEU A 137 -15.48 3.90 -3.44
N SER A 138 -15.46 3.26 -4.60
CA SER A 138 -15.08 1.86 -4.72
C SER A 138 -13.57 1.71 -4.88
N TRP A 139 -13.03 0.71 -4.18
CA TRP A 139 -11.61 0.35 -4.23
C TRP A 139 -11.43 -1.13 -4.46
N VAL A 140 -10.32 -1.48 -5.10
CA VAL A 140 -9.85 -2.86 -5.21
C VAL A 140 -8.73 -3.06 -4.20
N VAL A 141 -8.92 -3.97 -3.26
CA VAL A 141 -7.91 -4.32 -2.25
C VAL A 141 -7.38 -5.72 -2.54
N ILE A 142 -6.07 -5.83 -2.78
CA ILE A 142 -5.39 -7.11 -2.97
C ILE A 142 -4.59 -7.41 -1.72
N ILE A 143 -4.85 -8.58 -1.13
CA ILE A 143 -4.25 -9.01 0.11
C ILE A 143 -3.59 -10.36 -0.11
N THR A 144 -2.37 -10.52 0.41
CA THR A 144 -1.56 -11.74 0.27
C THR A 144 -1.13 -12.27 1.65
N PRO A 145 -2.07 -12.64 2.53
CA PRO A 145 -1.72 -13.15 3.85
C PRO A 145 -1.48 -14.67 3.80
N SER A 146 -1.09 -15.26 4.93
CA SER A 146 -1.12 -16.72 5.08
C SER A 146 -2.55 -17.27 4.99
N HIS A 147 -2.69 -18.55 4.63
CA HIS A 147 -4.01 -19.18 4.47
C HIS A 147 -4.89 -19.07 5.74
N ASP A 148 -4.31 -19.28 6.92
CA ASP A 148 -5.05 -19.21 8.19
C ASP A 148 -5.57 -17.80 8.51
N VAL A 149 -4.85 -16.77 8.07
CA VAL A 149 -5.26 -15.37 8.23
C VAL A 149 -6.34 -15.02 7.19
N MET A 150 -6.22 -15.54 5.97
CA MET A 150 -7.20 -15.33 4.90
C MET A 150 -8.61 -15.80 5.30
N VAL A 151 -8.73 -17.00 5.89
CA VAL A 151 -10.02 -17.53 6.35
C VAL A 151 -10.66 -16.59 7.38
N LYS A 152 -9.89 -16.15 8.37
CA LYS A 152 -10.38 -15.22 9.41
C LYS A 152 -10.82 -13.88 8.83
N LEU A 153 -10.09 -13.37 7.85
CA LEU A 153 -10.41 -12.10 7.18
C LEU A 153 -11.76 -12.16 6.45
N CYS A 154 -12.11 -13.32 5.89
CA CYS A 154 -13.36 -13.50 5.15
C CYS A 154 -14.57 -13.68 6.07
N GLU A 155 -14.33 -14.01 7.34
CA GLU A 155 -15.35 -14.16 8.38
C GLU A 155 -15.44 -12.93 9.30
N ASP A 156 -14.62 -11.90 9.07
CA ASP A 156 -14.56 -10.72 9.93
C ASP A 156 -15.78 -9.80 9.72
N ASP A 157 -16.52 -9.56 10.79
CA ASP A 157 -17.76 -8.77 10.77
C ASP A 157 -17.55 -7.33 10.28
N LEU A 158 -16.41 -6.69 10.61
CA LEU A 158 -16.14 -5.32 10.20
C LEU A 158 -15.88 -5.24 8.70
N ILE A 159 -15.19 -6.25 8.16
CA ILE A 159 -14.94 -6.36 6.71
C ILE A 159 -16.24 -6.69 5.98
N LEU A 160 -17.02 -7.64 6.47
CA LEU A 160 -18.29 -8.02 5.87
C LEU A 160 -19.32 -6.87 5.90
N HIS A 161 -19.25 -5.97 6.88
CA HIS A 161 -20.10 -4.77 6.93
C HIS A 161 -19.88 -3.84 5.73
N LEU A 162 -18.69 -3.87 5.11
CA LEU A 162 -18.38 -3.13 3.89
C LEU A 162 -18.97 -3.77 2.62
N SER A 163 -19.64 -4.92 2.75
CA SER A 163 -20.21 -5.70 1.65
C SER A 163 -19.24 -5.95 0.48
N PRO A 164 -18.02 -6.48 0.76
CA PRO A 164 -17.00 -6.63 -0.27
C PRO A 164 -17.35 -7.72 -1.28
N ASN A 165 -16.99 -7.50 -2.55
CA ASN A 165 -16.95 -8.56 -3.56
C ASN A 165 -15.61 -9.32 -3.44
N ILE A 166 -15.62 -10.47 -2.77
CA ILE A 166 -14.41 -11.24 -2.49
C ILE A 166 -14.07 -12.15 -3.68
N PHE A 167 -12.89 -11.95 -4.28
CA PHE A 167 -12.34 -12.83 -5.31
C PHE A 167 -11.17 -13.63 -4.73
N MET A 168 -11.36 -14.93 -4.51
CA MET A 168 -10.27 -15.84 -4.13
C MET A 168 -9.74 -16.57 -5.36
N ASN A 169 -8.43 -16.53 -5.56
CA ASN A 169 -7.79 -17.38 -6.57
C ASN A 169 -7.66 -18.79 -6.00
N VAL A 170 -8.71 -19.60 -6.12
CA VAL A 170 -8.67 -21.01 -5.76
C VAL A 170 -7.83 -21.70 -6.83
N ASN A 171 -6.61 -22.11 -6.49
CA ASN A 171 -5.85 -23.04 -7.32
C ASN A 171 -6.75 -24.24 -7.62
N LYS A 172 -7.24 -24.33 -8.86
CA LYS A 172 -7.84 -25.57 -9.36
C LYS A 172 -6.69 -26.56 -9.51
N ASN A 173 -6.74 -27.60 -8.68
CA ASN A 173 -5.86 -28.78 -8.74
C ASN A 173 -5.75 -29.33 -10.16
#